data_AF-A0A972BIT7-F1
#
_entry.id   AF-A0A972BIT7-F1
#
_cell.length_a   1.000
_cell.length_b   1.000
_cell.length_c   1.000
_cell.angle_alpha   90.00
_cell.angle_beta   90.00
_cell.angle_gamma   90.00
#
_symmetry.space_group_name_H-M   'P 1'
#
loop_
_entity.id
_entity.type
_entity.pdbx_description
1 polymer ?
#
loop_
_entity_poly.entity_id
_entity_poly.type
_entity_poly.pdbx_seq_one_letter_code
_entity_poly.pdbx_strand_id
1 'polypeptide(L)'
;MTASLWLRKNERLLTLIVSGALILLGWLIAPARRYLMIAAAIVAGYRIAQTAWIALRAKVVSIQLLVSIAAIGGIFIGEQWEAAAVTFLFALGNYLEARTLNKTRDAIQQLLEMAPASAIVLRNGAEVEEDPDEVEKGELVLARSGTKIPVDGIIVKGSASVN
;
A
#
# COMPACT_ATOMS: atom_id res chain seq x y z
N MET A 1 -6.37 7.02 -24.18
CA MET A 1 -5.11 7.12 -23.40
C MET A 1 -5.36 6.85 -21.91
N THR A 2 -6.10 5.79 -21.57
CA THR A 2 -6.63 5.54 -20.21
C THR A 2 -6.44 4.08 -19.76
N ALA A 3 -6.53 3.12 -20.69
CA ALA A 3 -6.33 1.70 -20.38
C ALA A 3 -4.89 1.36 -19.94
N SER A 4 -3.87 1.96 -20.57
CA SER A 4 -2.46 1.68 -20.26
C SER A 4 -2.00 2.17 -18.87
N LEU A 5 -2.59 3.27 -18.39
CA LEU A 5 -2.30 3.82 -17.05
C LEU A 5 -2.97 3.01 -15.94
N TRP A 6 -4.18 2.50 -16.18
CA TRP A 6 -4.87 1.60 -15.26
C TRP A 6 -4.16 0.23 -15.17
N LEU A 7 -3.73 -0.31 -16.32
CA LEU A 7 -2.96 -1.55 -16.40
C LEU A 7 -1.66 -1.45 -15.57
N ARG A 8 -0.93 -0.34 -15.66
CA ARG A 8 0.30 -0.09 -14.87
C ARG A 8 0.06 0.02 -13.36
N LYS A 9 -1.05 0.63 -12.95
CA LYS A 9 -1.39 0.77 -11.51
C LYS A 9 -1.75 -0.58 -10.87
N ASN A 10 -2.35 -1.49 -11.65
CA ASN A 10 -2.88 -2.77 -11.16
C ASN A 10 -2.09 -4.00 -11.61
N GLU A 11 -0.87 -3.86 -12.12
CA GLU A 11 -0.06 -4.98 -12.63
C GLU A 11 0.04 -6.15 -11.63
N ARG A 12 0.21 -5.86 -10.33
CA ARG A 12 0.29 -6.91 -9.29
C ARG A 12 -1.01 -7.72 -9.20
N LEU A 13 -2.15 -7.05 -9.26
CA LEU A 13 -3.46 -7.70 -9.23
C LEU A 13 -3.71 -8.52 -10.50
N LEU A 14 -3.30 -8.00 -11.66
CA LEU A 14 -3.41 -8.72 -12.93
C LEU A 14 -2.55 -9.99 -12.94
N THR A 15 -1.30 -9.91 -12.49
CA THR A 15 -0.43 -11.09 -12.34
C THR A 15 -1.07 -12.15 -11.46
N LEU A 16 -1.72 -11.76 -10.37
CA LEU A 16 -2.43 -12.68 -9.46
C LEU A 16 -3.65 -13.32 -10.09
N ILE A 17 -4.50 -12.52 -10.74
CA ILE A 17 -5.71 -13.03 -11.40
C ILE A 17 -5.32 -13.99 -12.52
N VAL A 18 -4.33 -13.63 -13.35
CA VAL A 18 -3.88 -14.46 -14.46
C VAL A 18 -3.25 -15.76 -13.96
N SER A 19 -2.33 -15.71 -12.99
CA SER A 19 -1.71 -16.94 -12.44
C SER A 19 -2.73 -17.83 -11.72
N GLY A 20 -3.65 -17.25 -10.94
CA GLY A 20 -4.75 -17.99 -10.32
C GLY A 20 -5.69 -18.64 -11.34
N ALA A 21 -6.05 -17.92 -12.40
CA ALA A 21 -6.86 -18.47 -13.49
C ALA A 21 -6.14 -19.64 -14.21
N LEU A 22 -4.84 -19.51 -14.47
CA LEU A 22 -4.04 -20.59 -15.07
C LEU A 22 -3.99 -21.83 -14.16
N ILE A 23 -3.86 -21.66 -12.84
CA ILE A 23 -3.91 -22.76 -11.88
C ILE A 23 -5.27 -23.47 -11.91
N LEU A 24 -6.37 -22.70 -11.90
CA LEU A 24 -7.73 -23.25 -11.95
C LEU A 24 -7.98 -23.99 -13.27
N LEU A 25 -7.57 -23.41 -14.41
CA LEU A 25 -7.65 -24.07 -15.71
C LEU A 25 -6.80 -25.34 -15.77
N GLY A 26 -5.64 -25.36 -15.09
CA GLY A 26 -4.80 -26.54 -15.00
C GLY A 26 -5.47 -27.71 -14.29
N TRP A 27 -6.37 -27.46 -13.34
CA TRP A 27 -7.18 -28.50 -12.71
C TRP A 27 -8.33 -28.99 -13.60
N LEU A 28 -8.88 -28.10 -14.43
CA LEU A 28 -9.99 -28.42 -15.35
C LEU A 28 -9.52 -29.18 -16.60
N ILE A 29 -8.31 -28.88 -17.10
CA ILE A 29 -7.78 -29.41 -18.36
C ILE A 29 -6.59 -30.34 -18.06
N ALA A 30 -6.89 -31.57 -17.67
CA ALA A 30 -5.90 -32.59 -17.29
C ALA A 30 -4.71 -32.76 -18.27
N PRO A 31 -4.88 -32.84 -19.61
CA PRO A 31 -3.75 -33.03 -20.52
C PRO A 31 -2.83 -31.80 -20.60
N ALA A 32 -3.35 -30.61 -20.31
CA ALA A 32 -2.59 -29.36 -20.35
C ALA A 32 -2.07 -28.93 -18.96
N ARG A 33 -2.42 -29.66 -17.89
CA ARG A 33 -2.13 -29.30 -16.49
C ARG A 33 -0.68 -28.91 -16.28
N ARG A 34 0.26 -29.74 -16.74
CA ARG A 34 1.70 -29.49 -16.60
C ARG A 34 2.11 -28.13 -17.17
N TYR A 35 1.69 -27.83 -18.40
CA TYR A 35 2.05 -26.59 -19.08
C TYR A 35 1.39 -25.37 -18.43
N LEU A 36 0.12 -25.51 -18.02
CA LEU A 36 -0.62 -24.45 -17.33
C LEU A 36 -0.01 -24.11 -15.96
N MET A 37 0.44 -25.11 -15.21
CA MET A 37 1.11 -24.90 -13.92
C MET A 37 2.47 -24.21 -14.09
N ILE A 38 3.27 -24.62 -15.10
CA ILE A 38 4.54 -23.93 -15.41
C ILE A 38 4.26 -22.48 -15.84
N ALA A 39 3.26 -22.25 -16.69
CA ALA A 39 2.88 -20.91 -17.10
C ALA A 39 2.45 -20.06 -15.90
N ALA A 40 1.64 -20.60 -14.98
CA ALA A 40 1.26 -19.92 -13.75
C ALA A 40 2.47 -19.57 -12.88
N ALA A 41 3.40 -20.52 -12.70
CA ALA A 41 4.62 -20.34 -11.92
C ALA A 41 5.52 -19.26 -12.52
N ILE A 42 5.65 -19.20 -13.84
CA ILE A 42 6.41 -18.16 -14.53
C ILE A 42 5.73 -16.80 -14.39
N VAL A 43 4.42 -16.72 -14.61
CA VAL A 43 3.67 -15.45 -14.51
C VAL A 43 3.76 -14.87 -13.09
N ALA A 44 3.48 -15.66 -12.06
CA ALA A 44 3.59 -15.22 -10.67
C ALA A 44 5.05 -15.00 -10.23
N GLY A 45 5.94 -15.89 -10.68
CA GLY A 45 7.36 -15.93 -10.30
C GLY A 45 8.23 -14.87 -10.95
N TYR A 46 7.86 -14.33 -12.12
CA TYR A 46 8.71 -13.40 -12.88
C TYR A 46 9.19 -12.21 -12.05
N ARG A 47 8.27 -11.53 -11.35
CA ARG A 47 8.61 -10.37 -10.50
C ARG A 47 9.38 -10.76 -9.23
N ILE A 48 9.10 -11.94 -8.69
CA ILE A 48 9.80 -12.49 -7.54
C ILE A 48 11.26 -12.73 -7.93
N ALA A 49 11.49 -13.37 -9.07
CA ALA A 49 12.81 -13.64 -9.63
C ALA A 49 13.59 -12.35 -9.96
N GLN A 50 12.92 -11.33 -10.51
CA GLN A 50 13.54 -10.01 -10.73
C GLN A 50 14.02 -9.39 -9.41
N THR A 51 13.16 -9.40 -8.39
CA THR A 51 13.49 -8.84 -7.07
C THR A 51 14.63 -9.62 -6.41
N ALA A 52 14.58 -10.95 -6.50
CA ALA A 52 15.63 -11.84 -6.05
C ALA A 52 16.97 -11.53 -6.72
N TRP A 53 16.97 -11.33 -8.04
CA TRP A 53 18.16 -11.03 -8.81
C TRP A 53 18.78 -9.68 -8.42
N ILE A 54 17.96 -8.65 -8.23
CA ILE A 54 18.42 -7.33 -7.75
C ILE A 54 19.04 -7.44 -6.36
N ALA A 55 18.36 -8.12 -5.43
CA ALA A 55 18.87 -8.33 -4.06
C ALA A 55 20.18 -9.13 -4.05
N LEU A 56 20.27 -10.18 -4.88
CA LEU A 56 21.46 -11.01 -5.01
C LEU A 56 22.65 -10.22 -5.56
N ARG A 57 22.43 -9.34 -6.54
CA ARG A 57 23.48 -8.42 -7.03
C ARG A 57 23.97 -7.46 -5.95
N ALA A 58 23.09 -7.07 -5.03
CA ALA A 58 23.45 -6.29 -3.85
C ALA A 58 24.07 -7.15 -2.72
N LYS A 59 24.37 -8.43 -2.96
CA LYS A 59 24.89 -9.41 -1.98
C LYS A 59 23.97 -9.64 -0.78
N VAL A 60 22.67 -9.44 -0.96
CA VAL A 60 21.65 -9.68 0.07
C VAL A 60 20.90 -10.96 -0.26
N VAL A 61 20.93 -11.92 0.67
CA VAL A 61 20.12 -13.14 0.58
C VAL A 61 18.69 -12.79 1.00
N SER A 62 17.77 -12.80 0.04
CA SER A 62 16.37 -12.40 0.23
C SER A 62 15.43 -13.61 0.23
N ILE A 63 14.26 -13.48 0.85
CA ILE A 63 13.21 -14.52 0.79
C ILE A 63 12.78 -14.76 -0.65
N GLN A 64 12.75 -13.71 -1.48
CA GLN A 64 12.46 -13.79 -2.90
C GLN A 64 13.45 -14.72 -3.63
N LEU A 65 14.72 -14.73 -3.22
CA LEU A 65 15.73 -15.65 -3.76
C LEU A 65 15.39 -17.10 -3.41
N LEU A 66 15.05 -17.36 -2.15
CA LEU A 66 14.64 -18.70 -1.70
C LEU A 66 13.42 -19.21 -2.49
N VAL A 67 12.38 -18.37 -2.62
CA VAL A 67 11.16 -18.69 -3.37
C VAL A 67 11.47 -18.95 -4.85
N SER A 68 12.33 -18.15 -5.45
CA SER A 68 12.72 -18.32 -6.86
C SER A 68 13.47 -19.64 -7.08
N ILE A 69 14.41 -19.98 -6.19
CA ILE A 69 15.15 -21.25 -6.24
C ILE A 69 14.20 -22.43 -6.05
N ALA A 70 13.29 -22.37 -5.08
CA ALA A 70 12.31 -23.42 -4.83
C ALA A 70 11.39 -23.65 -6.04
N ALA A 71 10.89 -22.57 -6.66
CA ALA A 71 10.04 -22.66 -7.84
C ALA A 71 10.78 -23.26 -9.05
N ILE A 72 12.02 -22.83 -9.28
CA ILE A 72 12.87 -23.38 -10.34
C ILE A 72 13.14 -24.87 -10.07
N GLY A 73 13.51 -25.22 -8.84
CA GLY A 73 13.72 -26.60 -8.40
C GLY A 73 12.49 -27.48 -8.64
N GLY A 74 11.31 -27.02 -8.21
CA GLY A 74 10.02 -27.71 -8.41
C GLY A 74 9.74 -27.98 -9.89
N ILE A 75 10.00 -27.02 -10.78
CA ILE A 75 9.85 -27.21 -12.22
C ILE A 75 10.82 -28.29 -12.74
N PHE A 76 12.08 -28.28 -12.30
CA PHE A 76 13.11 -29.25 -12.73
C PHE A 76 12.83 -30.68 -12.27
N ILE A 77 12.37 -30.87 -11.03
CA ILE A 77 12.06 -32.21 -10.48
C ILE A 77 10.71 -32.76 -10.95
N GLY A 78 9.90 -31.96 -11.63
CA GLY A 78 8.60 -32.37 -12.15
C GLY A 78 7.42 -32.00 -11.25
N GLU A 79 7.63 -31.32 -10.13
CA GLU A 79 6.60 -30.84 -9.21
C GLU A 79 6.08 -29.45 -9.62
N GLN A 80 5.39 -29.39 -10.77
CA GLN A 80 4.91 -28.10 -11.30
C GLN A 80 3.79 -27.48 -10.46
N TRP A 81 3.01 -28.32 -9.77
CA TRP A 81 1.97 -27.86 -8.86
C TRP A 81 2.56 -27.06 -7.70
N GLU A 82 3.61 -27.58 -7.05
CA GLU A 82 4.26 -26.91 -5.94
C GLU A 82 4.90 -25.59 -6.38
N ALA A 83 5.58 -25.58 -7.54
CA ALA A 83 6.15 -24.37 -8.11
C ALA A 83 5.09 -23.28 -8.37
N ALA A 84 3.94 -23.67 -8.93
CA ALA A 84 2.83 -22.74 -9.17
C ALA A 84 2.20 -22.25 -7.86
N ALA A 85 1.97 -23.15 -6.90
CA ALA A 85 1.35 -22.82 -5.62
C ALA A 85 2.23 -21.86 -4.80
N VAL A 86 3.51 -22.17 -4.64
CA VAL A 86 4.44 -21.35 -3.83
C VAL A 86 4.60 -19.96 -4.42
N THR A 87 4.80 -19.84 -5.74
CA THR A 87 4.93 -18.52 -6.40
C THR A 87 3.64 -17.72 -6.35
N PHE A 88 2.49 -18.36 -6.54
CA PHE A 88 1.18 -17.73 -6.44
C PHE A 88 0.90 -17.21 -5.02
N LEU A 89 1.06 -18.06 -4.00
CA LEU A 89 0.80 -17.70 -2.60
C LEU A 89 1.75 -16.58 -2.14
N PHE A 90 3.01 -16.63 -2.56
CA PHE A 90 3.97 -15.58 -2.23
C PHE A 90 3.60 -14.25 -2.92
N ALA A 91 3.21 -14.29 -4.20
CA ALA A 91 2.73 -13.10 -4.90
C ALA A 91 1.46 -12.54 -4.23
N LEU A 92 0.55 -13.41 -3.76
CA LEU A 92 -0.69 -13.01 -3.09
C LEU A 92 -0.39 -12.35 -1.75
N GLY A 93 0.50 -12.94 -0.94
CA GLY A 93 0.98 -12.36 0.31
C GLY A 93 1.56 -10.96 0.11
N ASN A 94 2.47 -10.79 -0.86
CA ASN A 94 3.06 -9.48 -1.18
C ASN A 94 2.02 -8.45 -1.62
N TYR A 95 0.97 -8.86 -2.34
CA TYR A 95 -0.11 -7.97 -2.74
C TYR A 95 -0.95 -7.53 -1.54
N LEU A 96 -1.31 -8.48 -0.66
CA LEU A 96 -2.07 -8.18 0.55
C LEU A 96 -1.28 -7.30 1.51
N GLU A 97 0.01 -7.58 1.71
CA GLU A 97 0.92 -6.77 2.53
C GLU A 97 0.97 -5.33 2.01
N ALA A 98 1.24 -5.14 0.71
CA ALA A 98 1.30 -3.82 0.11
C ALA A 98 -0.03 -3.06 0.24
N ARG A 99 -1.16 -3.75 0.08
CA ARG A 99 -2.49 -3.16 0.23
C ARG A 99 -2.74 -2.73 1.67
N THR A 100 -2.36 -3.55 2.65
CA THR A 100 -2.50 -3.24 4.07
C THR A 100 -1.62 -2.05 4.46
N LEU A 101 -0.36 -2.04 4.05
CA LEU A 101 0.56 -0.92 4.33
C LEU A 101 0.06 0.40 3.73
N ASN A 102 -0.46 0.38 2.50
CA ASN A 102 -1.05 1.57 1.89
C ASN A 102 -2.27 2.05 2.69
N LYS A 103 -3.17 1.14 3.07
CA LYS A 103 -4.34 1.49 3.89
C LYS A 103 -3.93 2.08 5.24
N THR A 104 -2.89 1.56 5.87
CA THR A 104 -2.36 2.11 7.13
C THR A 104 -1.80 3.52 6.93
N ARG A 105 -1.03 3.74 5.85
CA ARG A 105 -0.49 5.07 5.52
C ARG A 105 -1.60 6.08 5.25
N ASP A 106 -2.61 5.71 4.47
CA ASP A 106 -3.76 6.56 4.16
C ASP A 106 -4.51 6.94 5.45
N ALA A 107 -4.69 6.00 6.38
CA ALA A 107 -5.33 6.27 7.67
C ALA A 107 -4.51 7.25 8.53
N ILE A 108 -3.18 7.07 8.61
CA ILE A 108 -2.29 8.00 9.33
C ILE A 108 -2.35 9.39 8.69
N GLN A 109 -2.33 9.47 7.36
CA GLN A 109 -2.42 10.74 6.66
C GLN A 109 -3.75 11.45 6.95
N GLN A 110 -4.87 10.73 6.97
CA GLN A 110 -6.16 11.31 7.35
C GLN A 110 -6.18 11.81 8.81
N LEU A 111 -5.51 11.12 9.74
CA LEU A 111 -5.35 11.61 11.12
C LEU A 111 -4.52 12.90 11.18
N LEU A 112 -3.44 12.99 10.41
CA LEU A 112 -2.61 14.20 10.34
C LEU A 112 -3.36 15.36 9.69
N GLU A 113 -4.10 15.10 8.61
CA GLU A 113 -4.95 16.10 7.96
C GLU A 113 -6.10 16.57 8.86
N MET A 114 -6.47 15.79 9.89
CA MET A 114 -7.42 16.24 10.90
C MET A 114 -6.86 17.33 11.81
N ALA A 115 -5.57 17.34 12.09
CA ALA A 115 -4.93 18.41 12.86
C ALA A 115 -5.02 19.75 12.11
N PRO A 116 -5.42 20.84 12.77
CA PRO A 116 -5.35 22.18 12.21
C PRO A 116 -3.90 22.57 11.95
N ALA A 117 -3.64 23.19 10.78
CA ALA A 117 -2.27 23.52 10.36
C ALA A 117 -1.77 24.87 10.92
N SER A 118 -2.68 25.74 11.36
CA SER A 118 -2.35 27.05 11.91
C SER A 118 -3.44 27.54 12.86
N ALA A 119 -3.05 28.44 13.77
CA ALA A 119 -3.93 29.17 14.67
C ALA A 119 -3.79 30.67 14.39
N ILE A 120 -4.91 31.40 14.39
CA ILE A 120 -4.89 32.87 14.29
C ILE A 120 -5.01 33.45 15.70
N VAL A 121 -3.92 33.99 16.23
CA VAL A 121 -3.85 34.59 17.56
C VAL A 121 -4.01 36.12 17.47
N LEU A 122 -4.77 36.69 18.41
CA LEU A 122 -4.95 38.14 18.56
C LEU A 122 -3.96 38.68 19.60
N ARG A 123 -2.86 39.27 19.14
CA ARG A 123 -1.83 39.93 19.98
C ARG A 123 -1.81 41.42 19.70
N ASN A 124 -1.91 42.26 20.73
CA ASN A 124 -1.89 43.73 20.61
C ASN A 124 -2.89 44.31 19.58
N GLY A 125 -4.03 43.64 19.38
CA GLY A 125 -5.06 44.07 18.43
C GLY A 125 -4.79 43.68 16.96
N ALA A 126 -3.73 42.92 16.67
CA ALA A 126 -3.42 42.39 15.35
C ALA A 126 -3.63 40.86 15.31
N GLU A 127 -4.05 40.36 14.15
CA GLU A 127 -4.12 38.92 13.84
C GLU A 127 -2.71 38.43 13.45
N VAL A 128 -2.22 37.38 14.11
CA VAL A 128 -0.95 36.71 13.83
C VAL A 128 -1.24 35.24 13.58
N GLU A 129 -0.75 34.70 12.46
CA GLU A 129 -0.84 33.27 12.17
C GLU A 129 0.37 32.56 12.78
N GLU A 130 0.13 31.59 13.65
CA GLU A 130 1.14 30.81 14.36
C GLU A 130 0.84 29.31 14.26
N ASP A 131 1.82 28.47 14.57
CA ASP A 131 1.59 27.04 14.77
C ASP A 131 0.68 26.84 16.00
N PRO A 132 -0.32 25.93 15.96
CA PRO A 132 -1.16 25.66 17.13
C PRO A 132 -0.37 25.26 18.39
N ASP A 133 0.80 24.65 18.23
CA ASP A 133 1.68 24.26 19.34
C ASP A 133 2.43 25.47 19.96
N GLU A 134 2.50 26.61 19.27
CA GLU A 134 3.13 27.85 19.74
C GLU A 134 2.15 28.82 20.41
N VAL A 135 0.85 28.49 20.47
CA VAL A 135 -0.16 29.30 21.15
C VAL A 135 -0.01 29.19 22.66
N GLU A 136 0.16 30.33 23.34
CA GLU A 136 0.33 30.35 24.78
C GLU A 136 -1.01 30.37 25.54
N LYS A 137 -0.99 29.85 26.77
CA LYS A 137 -2.19 29.81 27.61
C LYS A 137 -2.63 31.23 27.99
N GLY A 138 -3.89 31.55 27.68
CA GLY A 138 -4.49 32.86 27.97
C GLY A 138 -4.55 33.80 26.77
N GLU A 139 -3.99 33.39 25.63
CA GLU A 139 -4.12 34.13 24.38
C GLU A 139 -5.54 34.03 23.79
N LEU A 140 -5.93 35.04 23.02
CA LEU A 140 -7.19 35.05 22.30
C LEU A 140 -6.98 34.48 20.90
N VAL A 141 -7.69 33.40 20.58
CA VAL A 141 -7.61 32.75 19.27
C VAL A 141 -8.89 33.00 18.47
N LEU A 142 -8.74 33.36 17.21
CA LEU A 142 -9.84 33.61 16.30
C LEU A 142 -10.19 32.32 15.52
N ALA A 143 -11.39 31.78 15.77
CA ALA A 143 -11.97 30.71 14.97
C ALA A 143 -12.99 31.27 13.97
N ARG A 144 -12.80 31.02 12.67
CA ARG A 144 -13.72 31.47 11.61
C ARG A 144 -14.68 30.33 11.22
N SER A 145 -15.80 30.68 10.60
CA SER A 145 -16.71 29.66 10.08
C SER A 145 -16.02 28.86 8.97
N GLY A 146 -16.16 27.53 9.01
CA GLY A 146 -15.51 26.62 8.06
C GLY A 146 -14.05 26.28 8.37
N THR A 147 -13.46 26.85 9.43
CA THR A 147 -12.13 26.46 9.90
C THR A 147 -12.23 25.49 11.07
N LYS A 148 -11.21 24.65 11.24
CA LYS A 148 -11.08 23.82 12.44
C LYS A 148 -10.70 24.68 13.64
N ILE A 149 -11.10 24.26 14.83
CA ILE A 149 -10.68 24.91 16.07
C ILE A 149 -9.23 24.48 16.34
N PRO A 150 -8.26 25.41 16.39
CA PRO A 150 -6.84 25.06 16.42
C PRO A 150 -6.36 24.53 17.77
N VAL A 151 -6.93 25.03 18.87
CA VAL A 151 -6.54 24.71 20.25
C VAL A 151 -7.77 24.63 21.15
N ASP A 152 -7.66 23.87 22.24
CA ASP A 152 -8.70 23.82 23.27
C ASP A 152 -8.82 25.17 23.99
N GLY A 153 -10.06 25.59 24.28
CA GLY A 153 -10.31 26.87 24.93
C GLY A 153 -11.75 27.10 25.36
N ILE A 154 -12.04 28.31 25.82
CA ILE A 154 -13.37 28.75 26.24
C ILE A 154 -13.81 29.90 25.34
N ILE A 155 -15.07 29.90 24.91
CA ILE A 155 -15.62 30.97 24.07
C ILE A 155 -15.73 32.25 24.89
N VAL A 156 -14.94 33.26 24.53
CA VAL A 156 -14.98 34.59 25.16
C VAL A 156 -15.96 35.54 24.46
N LYS A 157 -16.15 35.38 23.14
CA LYS A 157 -17.02 36.24 22.32
C LYS A 157 -17.56 35.49 21.09
N GLY A 158 -18.85 35.68 20.81
CA GLY A 158 -19.54 35.09 19.66
C GLY A 158 -20.28 33.78 19.98
N SER A 159 -20.94 33.22 18.98
CA SER A 159 -21.68 31.95 19.07
C SER A 159 -21.61 31.21 17.73
N ALA A 160 -21.31 29.91 17.76
CA ALA A 160 -21.25 29.07 16.57
C ALA A 160 -21.69 27.63 16.90
N SER A 161 -22.06 26.88 15.86
CA SER A 161 -22.25 25.43 15.93
C SER A 161 -20.98 24.74 15.47
N VAL A 162 -20.57 23.70 16.17
CA VAL A 162 -19.32 22.94 15.96
C VAL A 162 -19.66 21.46 15.76
N ASN A 163 -18.86 20.76 14.94
CA ASN A 163 -19.00 19.33 14.60
C ASN A 163 -17.62 18.67 14.63
#